data_AF-A0A4U7J8S2-F1
#
_entry.id   AF-A0A4U7J8S2-F1
#
_cell.length_a   1.000
_cell.length_b   1.000
_cell.length_c   1.000
_cell.angle_alpha   90.00
_cell.angle_beta   90.00
_cell.angle_gamma   90.00
#
_symmetry.space_group_name_H-M   'P 1'
#
loop_
_entity.id
_entity.type
_entity.pdbx_description
1 polymer ?
#
loop_
_entity_poly.entity_id
_entity_poly.type
_entity_poly.pdbx_seq_one_letter_code
_entity_poly.pdbx_strand_id
1 'polypeptide(L)' 'MSMDTAAAGALIFASLLLPMLLALVFNVIFGIIAVSMAKKRGFNTVPAFFAGFFASFIALFFIAMFPKSNTNF' A
#
# COMPACT_ATOMS: atom_id res chain seq x y z
N MET A 1 -30.11 -23.85 20.80
CA MET A 1 -28.87 -23.53 20.05
C MET A 1 -28.56 -22.08 20.34
N SER A 2 -27.64 -21.85 21.27
CA SER A 2 -27.47 -20.58 21.99
C SER A 2 -26.76 -19.52 21.15
N MET A 3 -27.03 -18.26 21.48
CA MET A 3 -26.46 -17.04 20.88
C MET A 3 -24.92 -17.02 20.79
N ASP A 4 -24.23 -17.93 21.48
CA ASP A 4 -22.78 -18.05 21.55
C ASP A 4 -22.12 -18.42 20.21
N THR A 5 -22.80 -19.20 19.35
CA THR A 5 -22.22 -19.61 18.05
C THR A 5 -22.14 -18.47 17.04
N ALA A 6 -23.08 -17.52 17.10
CA ALA A 6 -23.08 -16.34 16.23
C ALA A 6 -21.96 -15.36 16.61
N ALA A 7 -21.73 -15.17 17.91
CA ALA A 7 -20.63 -14.34 18.41
C ALA A 7 -19.25 -14.93 18.08
N ALA A 8 -19.09 -16.25 18.19
CA ALA A 8 -17.86 -16.94 17.80
C ALA A 8 -17.55 -16.78 16.30
N GLY A 9 -18.56 -16.87 15.43
CA GLY A 9 -18.40 -16.64 13.99
C GLY A 9 -17.98 -15.20 13.65
N ALA A 10 -18.56 -14.21 14.33
CA ALA A 10 -18.19 -12.80 14.17
C ALA A 10 -16.74 -12.52 14.59
N LEU A 11 -16.26 -13.15 15.68
CA LEU A 11 -14.87 -13.03 16.13
C LEU A 11 -13.87 -13.61 15.13
N ILE A 12 -14.18 -14.77 14.54
CA ILE A 12 -13.34 -15.38 13.50
C ILE A 12 -13.30 -14.47 12.26
N PHE A 13 -14.45 -13.97 11.82
CA PHE A 13 -14.51 -13.06 10.69
C PHE A 13 -13.72 -11.77 10.94
N ALA A 14 -13.87 -11.16 12.12
CA ALA A 14 -13.10 -9.98 12.52
C ALA A 14 -11.59 -10.27 12.58
N SER A 15 -11.19 -11.45 13.07
CA SER A 15 -9.78 -11.84 13.17
C SER A 15 -9.08 -11.98 11.81
N LEU A 16 -9.83 -12.21 10.73
CA LEU A 16 -9.31 -12.28 9.36
C LEU A 16 -9.44 -10.93 8.64
N LEU A 17 -10.56 -10.23 8.83
CA LEU A 17 -10.86 -8.98 8.14
C LEU A 17 -10.00 -7.81 8.64
N LEU A 18 -9.81 -7.65 9.96
CA LEU A 18 -9.05 -6.54 10.52
C LEU A 18 -7.59 -6.51 10.04
N PRO A 19 -6.83 -7.62 10.12
CA PRO A 19 -5.46 -7.65 9.65
C PRO A 19 -5.36 -7.41 8.14
N MET A 20 -6.31 -7.93 7.36
CA MET A 20 -6.36 -7.74 5.92
C MET A 20 -6.60 -6.28 5.54
N LEU A 21 -7.53 -5.60 6.21
CA LEU A 21 -7.77 -4.16 6.02
C LEU A 21 -6.55 -3.33 6.45
N LEU A 22 -5.91 -3.70 7.56
CA LEU A 22 -4.69 -3.03 8.02
C LEU A 22 -3.55 -3.17 7.00
N ALA A 23 -3.33 -4.38 6.47
CA ALA A 23 -2.34 -4.64 5.42
C ALA A 23 -2.66 -3.85 4.14
N LEU A 24 -3.94 -3.75 3.76
CA LEU A 24 -4.36 -2.93 2.63
C LEU A 24 -4.01 -1.46 2.83
N VAL A 25 -4.25 -0.90 4.02
CA VAL A 25 -3.89 0.49 4.35
C VAL A 25 -2.38 0.71 4.21
N PHE A 26 -1.55 -0.20 4.73
CA PHE A 26 -0.09 -0.10 4.57
C PHE A 26 0.33 -0.12 3.10
N ASN A 27 -0.21 -1.03 2.29
CA ASN A 27 0.08 -1.09 0.86
C ASN A 27 -0.33 0.20 0.12
N VAL A 28 -1.49 0.77 0.45
CA VAL A 28 -1.91 2.07 -0.12
C VAL A 28 -0.95 3.19 0.29
N ILE A 29 -0.49 3.24 1.54
CA ILE A 29 0.49 4.23 2.01
C ILE A 29 1.80 4.11 1.19
N PHE A 30 2.32 2.90 1.01
CA PHE A 30 3.52 2.67 0.19
C PHE A 30 3.31 3.09 -1.28
N GLY A 31 2.15 2.80 -1.85
CA GLY A 31 1.76 3.27 -3.19
C GLY A 31 1.77 4.80 -3.29
N ILE A 32 1.21 5.51 -2.31
CA ILE A 32 1.17 6.98 -2.29
C ILE A 32 2.59 7.57 -2.16
N ILE A 33 3.44 6.99 -1.32
CA ILE A 33 4.84 7.43 -1.16
C ILE A 33 5.60 7.20 -2.48
N ALA A 34 5.40 6.06 -3.14
CA ALA A 34 6.01 5.75 -4.42
C ALA A 34 5.60 6.75 -5.51
N VAL A 35 4.31 7.10 -5.60
CA VAL A 35 3.81 8.15 -6.51
C VAL A 35 4.49 9.48 -6.22
N SER A 36 4.54 9.88 -4.95
CA SER A 36 5.12 11.16 -4.53
C SER A 36 6.61 11.26 -4.87
N MET A 37 7.33 10.13 -4.79
CA MET A 37 8.73 10.02 -5.17
C MET A 37 8.95 9.94 -6.68
N ALA A 38 8.04 9.29 -7.41
CA ALA A 38 8.06 9.17 -8.86
C ALA A 38 7.82 10.51 -9.55
N LYS A 39 6.86 11.31 -9.04
CA LYS A 39 6.60 12.68 -9.55
C LYS A 39 7.86 13.55 -9.54
N LYS A 40 8.63 13.51 -8.45
CA LYS A 40 9.88 14.27 -8.31
C LYS A 40 11.02 13.78 -9.21
N ARG A 41 10.84 12.65 -9.89
CA ARG A 41 11.84 11.98 -10.72
C ARG A 41 11.40 11.84 -12.18
N GLY A 42 10.26 12.43 -12.55
CA GLY A 42 9.74 12.37 -13.92
C GLY A 42 9.17 11.01 -14.33
N PHE A 43 8.90 10.12 -13.38
CA PHE A 43 8.28 8.82 -13.66
C PHE A 43 6.76 8.91 -13.70
N ASN A 44 6.14 8.01 -14.48
CA ASN A 44 4.70 7.87 -14.53
C ASN A 44 4.13 7.45 -13.15
N THR A 45 3.09 8.15 -12.72
CA THR A 45 2.50 8.00 -11.38
C THR A 45 1.73 6.70 -11.22
N VAL A 46 0.98 6.26 -12.24
CA VAL A 46 0.17 5.03 -12.19
C VAL A 46 1.03 3.78 -11.95
N PRO A 47 2.08 3.48 -12.75
CA PRO A 47 2.94 2.33 -12.47
C PRO A 47 3.71 2.47 -11.15
N ALA A 48 4.07 3.69 -10.75
CA ALA A 48 4.70 3.92 -9.44
C ALA A 48 3.78 3.59 -8.27
N PHE A 49 2.48 3.90 -8.36
CA PHE A 49 1.49 3.51 -7.35
C PHE A 49 1.43 1.99 -7.19
N PHE A 50 1.28 1.26 -8.29
CA PHE A 50 1.19 -0.20 -8.24
C PHE A 50 2.51 -0.86 -7.81
N ALA A 51 3.65 -0.31 -8.22
CA ALA A 51 4.94 -0.77 -7.73
C ALA A 51 5.04 -0.58 -6.21
N GLY A 52 4.68 0.59 -5.68
CA GLY A 52 4.63 0.82 -4.23
C GLY A 52 3.58 -0.03 -3.51
N PHE A 53 2.42 -0.25 -4.11
CA PHE A 53 1.33 -1.01 -3.51
C PHE A 53 1.66 -2.51 -3.38
N PHE A 54 2.26 -3.11 -4.39
CA PHE A 54 2.55 -4.56 -4.40
C PHE A 54 3.97 -4.90 -3.94
N ALA A 55 4.97 -4.08 -4.28
CA ALA A 55 6.37 -4.33 -3.94
C ALA A 55 6.87 -3.48 -2.74
N SER A 56 6.01 -2.61 -2.18
CA SER A 56 6.27 -1.84 -0.95
C SER A 56 7.66 -1.20 -0.95
N PHE A 57 8.51 -1.58 0.01
CA PHE A 57 9.83 -1.01 0.20
C PHE A 57 10.77 -1.20 -1.00
N ILE A 58 10.66 -2.33 -1.71
CA ILE A 58 11.52 -2.64 -2.86
C ILE A 58 11.29 -1.61 -3.97
N ALA A 59 10.02 -1.31 -4.28
CA ALA A 59 9.68 -0.28 -5.27
C ALA A 59 10.17 1.11 -4.85
N LEU A 60 10.06 1.45 -3.57
CA LEU A 60 10.57 2.72 -3.07
C LEU A 60 12.09 2.83 -3.26
N PHE A 61 12.84 1.75 -3.01
CA PHE A 61 14.29 1.72 -3.20
C PHE A 61 14.67 1.90 -4.68
N PHE A 62 14.00 1.20 -5.59
CA PHE A 62 14.21 1.35 -7.03
C PHE A 62 13.90 2.77 -7.51
N ILE A 63 12.74 3.33 -7.13
CA ILE A 63 12.38 4.70 -7.49
C ILE A 63 13.40 5.68 -6.89
N ALA A 64 13.87 5.42 -5.67
CA ALA A 64 14.79 6.31 -4.98
C ALA A 64 16.18 6.39 -5.61
N MET A 65 16.64 5.31 -6.24
CA MET A 65 17.95 5.20 -6.89
C MET A 65 18.11 6.16 -8.08
N PHE A 66 17.01 6.57 -8.71
CA PHE A 66 17.07 7.52 -9.81
C PHE A 66 17.18 8.98 -9.30
N PRO A 67 17.97 9.82 -9.99
CA PRO A 67 18.11 11.22 -9.63
C PRO A 67 16.77 11.95 -9.76
N LYS A 68 16.57 12.96 -8.91
CA LYS A 68 15.40 13.85 -9.01
C LYS A 68 15.48 14.58 -10.35
N SER A 69 14.36 14.62 -11.07
CA SER A 69 14.29 15.33 -12.33
C SER A 69 14.30 16.83 -12.03
N ASN A 70 15.19 17.58 -12.69
CA ASN A 70 15.28 19.05 -12.57
C ASN A 70 14.15 19.79 -13.31
N THR A 71 13.17 19.07 -13.83
CA THR A 71 12.00 19.66 -14.47
C THR A 71 11.02 20.16 -13.39
N ASN A 72 11.10 21.45 -13.09
CA ASN A 72 10.07 22.18 -12.33
C ASN A 72 8.75 22.13 -13.12
N PHE A 73 7.89 21.15 -12.82
CA PHE A 73 6.49 21.12 -13.25
C PHE A 73 5.60 20.96 -12.02
#